data_AF-A0A9X5BEF1-F1
#
_entry.id   AF-A0A9X5BEF1-F1
#
_cell.length_a   1.000
_cell.length_b   1.000
_cell.length_c   1.000
_cell.angle_alpha   90.00
_cell.angle_beta   90.00
_cell.angle_gamma   90.00
#
_symmetry.space_group_name_H-M   'P 1'
#
loop_
_entity.id
_entity.type
_entity.pdbx_description
1 polymer ?
#
loop_
_entity_poly.entity_id
_entity_poly.type
_entity_poly.pdbx_seq_one_letter_code
_entity_poly.pdbx_strand_id
1 'polypeptide(L)'
;MGGISSDISSVKGEDKIMRRRTTTQKLQQAITNNLLHIVKAEVYYKTSRKTETIDTDKFKDSLDFLCESDVFADFVDWHYERNISAKDEYILDSGAMNPYSENVVTVYLRVADGMNGEDIDRTLLFLEEE
;
A
#
# COMPACT_ATOMS: atom_id res chain seq x y z
N MET A 1 32.39 -25.03 28.40
CA MET A 1 31.03 -24.98 28.98
C MET A 1 30.62 -23.52 29.01
N GLY A 2 29.60 -23.02 28.35
CA GLY A 2 28.64 -23.54 27.39
C GLY A 2 27.94 -22.29 26.87
N GLY A 3 27.84 -22.13 25.55
CA GLY A 3 27.08 -21.04 24.96
C GLY A 3 25.61 -21.20 25.29
N ILE A 4 24.91 -20.09 25.54
CA ILE A 4 23.46 -20.05 25.44
C ILE A 4 23.17 -19.15 24.26
N SER A 5 23.15 -19.81 23.09
CA SER A 5 22.24 -19.46 22.00
C SER A 5 20.85 -19.43 22.59
N SER A 6 20.18 -18.28 22.60
CA SER A 6 18.73 -18.26 22.71
C SER A 6 18.17 -18.32 21.30
N ASP A 7 18.18 -19.54 20.77
CA ASP A 7 17.29 -19.98 19.71
C ASP A 7 15.86 -19.65 20.11
N ILE A 8 15.27 -18.66 19.45
CA ILE A 8 13.81 -18.58 19.32
C ILE A 8 13.52 -19.05 17.90
N SER A 9 13.60 -20.37 17.70
CA SER A 9 12.99 -21.02 16.56
C SER A 9 11.61 -21.54 16.96
N SER A 10 10.68 -21.45 16.02
CA SER A 10 9.40 -22.17 15.98
C SER A 10 8.22 -21.55 16.77
N VAL A 11 7.54 -20.60 16.13
CA VAL A 11 6.08 -20.55 16.17
C VAL A 11 5.58 -20.84 14.76
N LYS A 12 4.66 -21.80 14.66
CA LYS A 12 3.98 -22.30 13.46
C LYS A 12 3.52 -21.16 12.54
N GLY A 13 3.56 -21.40 11.24
CA GLY A 13 3.19 -20.47 10.17
C GLY A 13 1.96 -19.61 10.49
N GLU A 14 2.24 -18.40 10.95
CA GLU A 14 1.44 -17.24 10.63
C GLU A 14 2.00 -16.77 9.29
N ASP A 15 1.16 -16.68 8.25
CA ASP A 15 1.46 -15.83 7.11
C ASP A 15 1.61 -14.43 7.67
N LYS A 16 2.83 -14.07 8.07
CA LYS A 16 3.17 -12.73 8.54
C LYS A 16 2.69 -11.81 7.44
N ILE A 17 1.69 -10.97 7.74
CA ILE A 17 1.19 -9.98 6.80
C ILE A 17 2.34 -9.02 6.53
N MET A 18 3.10 -9.33 5.49
CA MET A 18 4.29 -8.58 5.10
C MET A 18 3.77 -7.39 4.31
N ARG A 19 3.59 -6.26 4.99
CA ARG A 19 3.42 -4.97 4.31
C ARG A 19 4.61 -4.74 3.39
N ARG A 20 4.33 -4.59 2.11
CA ARG A 20 5.34 -4.35 1.06
C ARG A 20 5.36 -2.87 0.71
N ARG A 21 6.51 -2.40 0.22
CA ARG A 21 6.67 -1.00 -0.24
C ARG A 21 6.34 -0.91 -1.73
N THR A 22 5.76 0.23 -2.14
CA THR A 22 5.52 0.60 -3.53
C THR A 22 5.82 2.09 -3.73
N THR A 23 5.73 2.55 -4.98
CA THR A 23 5.88 3.97 -5.35
C THR A 23 4.54 4.55 -5.78
N THR A 24 4.43 5.88 -5.79
CA THR A 24 3.26 6.58 -6.33
C THR A 24 2.99 6.14 -7.78
N GLN A 25 4.03 6.07 -8.61
CA GLN A 25 3.91 5.66 -10.01
C GLN A 25 3.42 4.22 -10.16
N LYS A 26 3.90 3.26 -9.36
CA LYS A 26 3.48 1.85 -9.43
C LYS A 26 2.01 1.68 -9.02
N LEU A 27 1.57 2.39 -7.98
CA LEU A 27 0.17 2.43 -7.59
C LEU A 27 -0.70 3.02 -8.73
N GLN A 28 -0.27 4.14 -9.30
CA GLN A 28 -0.97 4.78 -10.42
C GLN A 28 -1.08 3.86 -11.63
N GLN A 29 0.00 3.17 -12.00
CA GLN A 29 0.01 2.20 -13.10
C GLN A 29 -0.94 1.03 -12.86
N ALA A 30 -1.00 0.49 -11.64
CA ALA A 30 -1.93 -0.59 -11.31
C ALA A 30 -3.40 -0.18 -11.49
N ILE A 31 -3.72 1.08 -11.19
CA ILE A 31 -5.07 1.64 -11.38
C ILE A 31 -5.33 1.93 -12.87
N THR A 32 -4.41 2.62 -13.54
CA THR A 32 -4.56 3.04 -14.95
C THR A 32 -4.55 1.87 -15.92
N ASN A 33 -3.79 0.81 -15.64
CA ASN A 33 -3.78 -0.44 -16.42
C ASN A 33 -4.96 -1.37 -16.08
N ASN A 34 -5.92 -0.90 -15.28
CA ASN A 34 -7.13 -1.63 -14.93
C ASN A 34 -6.83 -2.98 -14.23
N LEU A 35 -5.76 -3.04 -13.44
CA LEU A 35 -5.47 -4.20 -12.58
C LEU A 35 -6.24 -4.09 -11.26
N LEU A 36 -6.38 -2.85 -10.77
CA LEU A 36 -7.02 -2.52 -9.51
C LEU A 36 -8.02 -1.36 -9.70
N HIS A 37 -9.16 -1.47 -9.04
CA HIS A 37 -10.19 -0.43 -9.00
C HIS A 37 -10.26 0.21 -7.62
N ILE A 38 -10.36 1.53 -7.57
CA ILE A 38 -10.55 2.26 -6.31
C ILE A 38 -11.96 2.02 -5.81
N VAL A 39 -12.08 1.42 -4.62
CA VAL A 39 -13.36 1.20 -3.93
C VAL A 39 -13.64 2.33 -2.96
N LYS A 40 -12.61 2.81 -2.28
CA LYS A 40 -12.72 3.83 -1.23
C LYS A 40 -11.36 4.49 -1.00
N ALA A 41 -11.35 5.78 -0.69
CA ALA A 41 -10.18 6.51 -0.23
C ALA A 41 -10.52 7.28 1.06
N GLU A 42 -9.58 7.34 2.00
CA GLU A 42 -9.75 8.02 3.29
C GLU A 42 -8.48 8.78 3.68
N VAL A 43 -8.67 9.86 4.46
CA VAL A 43 -7.60 10.54 5.18
C VAL A 43 -7.88 10.47 6.66
N TYR A 44 -6.92 9.95 7.41
CA TYR A 44 -6.91 10.00 8.86
C TYR A 44 -5.94 11.10 9.35
N TYR A 45 -6.45 12.01 10.17
CA TYR A 45 -5.67 13.10 10.78
C TYR A 45 -5.25 12.68 12.19
N LYS A 46 -3.95 12.50 12.44
CA LYS A 46 -3.42 11.92 13.67
C LYS A 46 -3.70 12.77 14.91
N THR A 47 -3.55 14.08 14.80
CA THR A 47 -3.77 15.03 15.91
C THR A 47 -5.24 15.05 16.32
N SER A 48 -6.15 15.16 15.34
CA SER A 48 -7.58 15.25 15.63
C SER A 48 -8.26 13.90 15.83
N ARG A 49 -7.61 12.80 15.42
CA ARG A 49 -8.12 11.43 15.38
C ARG A 49 -9.41 11.29 14.56
N LYS A 50 -9.54 12.10 13.51
CA LYS A 50 -10.68 12.07 12.60
C LYS A 50 -10.30 11.36 11.31
N THR A 51 -11.24 10.60 10.76
CA THR A 51 -11.16 10.02 9.43
C THR A 51 -12.20 10.68 8.55
N GLU A 52 -11.78 11.10 7.36
CA GLU A 52 -12.66 11.65 6.33
C GLU A 52 -12.56 10.77 5.08
N THR A 53 -13.69 10.47 4.47
CA THR A 53 -13.73 9.80 3.17
C THR A 53 -13.48 10.82 2.06
N ILE A 54 -12.61 10.49 1.12
CA ILE A 54 -12.36 11.27 -0.09
C ILE A 54 -13.16 10.66 -1.24
N ASP A 55 -13.67 11.51 -2.11
CA ASP A 55 -14.14 11.11 -3.42
C ASP A 55 -13.05 10.35 -4.21
N THR A 56 -13.42 9.24 -4.83
CA THR A 56 -12.45 8.33 -5.49
C THR A 56 -11.85 8.95 -6.75
N ASP A 57 -12.60 9.76 -7.48
CA ASP A 57 -12.11 10.44 -8.68
C ASP A 57 -11.13 11.54 -8.27
N LYS A 58 -11.45 12.30 -7.22
CA LYS A 58 -10.53 13.28 -6.64
C LYS A 58 -9.23 12.65 -6.14
N PHE A 59 -9.28 11.47 -5.53
CA PHE A 59 -8.07 10.74 -5.14
C PHE A 59 -7.25 10.37 -6.37
N LYS A 60 -7.89 9.83 -7.41
CA LYS A 60 -7.21 9.47 -8.66
C LYS A 60 -6.56 10.68 -9.33
N ASP A 61 -7.27 11.80 -9.45
CA ASP A 61 -6.73 13.04 -10.03
C ASP A 61 -5.50 13.54 -9.26
N SER A 62 -5.55 13.45 -7.93
CA SER A 62 -4.42 13.84 -7.07
C SER A 62 -3.23 12.90 -7.28
N LEU A 63 -3.47 11.60 -7.41
CA LEU A 63 -2.44 10.60 -7.66
C LEU A 63 -1.78 10.78 -9.04
N ASP A 64 -2.58 11.04 -10.07
CA ASP A 64 -2.09 11.32 -11.43
C ASP A 64 -1.24 12.59 -11.43
N PHE A 65 -1.70 13.67 -10.79
CA PHE A 65 -0.93 14.90 -10.64
C PHE A 65 0.42 14.68 -9.93
N LEU A 66 0.44 13.89 -8.85
CA LEU A 66 1.69 13.56 -8.15
C LEU A 66 2.66 12.79 -9.06
N CYS A 67 2.15 11.87 -9.87
CA CYS A 67 2.99 11.14 -10.84
C CYS A 67 3.54 12.06 -11.94
N GLU A 68 2.75 13.01 -12.43
CA GLU A 68 3.17 13.96 -13.47
C GLU A 68 4.16 15.03 -12.99
N SER A 69 4.26 15.24 -11.67
CA SER A 69 5.14 16.25 -11.08
C SER A 69 6.63 15.90 -11.08
N ASP A 70 7.01 14.74 -11.63
CA ASP A 70 8.33 14.08 -11.63
C ASP A 70 8.92 13.75 -10.24
N VAL A 71 8.84 14.68 -9.27
CA VAL A 71 9.42 14.55 -7.93
C VAL A 71 8.74 13.45 -7.12
N PHE A 72 7.42 13.31 -7.25
CA PHE A 72 6.64 12.39 -6.43
C PHE A 72 6.35 11.05 -7.11
N ALA A 73 6.74 10.86 -8.37
CA ALA A 73 6.52 9.61 -9.09
C ALA A 73 7.22 8.42 -8.40
N ASP A 74 8.50 8.60 -8.06
CA ASP A 74 9.34 7.58 -7.43
C ASP A 74 9.26 7.59 -5.89
N PHE A 75 8.30 8.32 -5.31
CA PHE A 75 8.19 8.47 -3.86
C PHE A 75 7.81 7.13 -3.19
N VAL A 76 8.74 6.56 -2.43
CA VAL A 76 8.60 5.26 -1.75
C VAL A 76 8.03 5.42 -0.32
N ASP A 77 6.81 5.94 -0.19
CA ASP A 77 6.11 6.04 1.12
C ASP A 77 4.85 5.16 1.20
N TRP A 78 4.44 4.58 0.07
CA TRP A 78 3.27 3.71 0.01
C TRP A 78 3.59 2.31 0.51
N HIS A 79 2.74 1.82 1.41
CA HIS A 79 2.78 0.46 1.93
C HIS A 79 1.51 -0.26 1.54
N TYR A 80 1.62 -1.52 1.11
CA TYR A 80 0.49 -2.31 0.66
C TYR A 80 0.45 -3.72 1.23
N GLU A 81 -0.76 -4.24 1.36
CA GLU A 81 -1.04 -5.62 1.72
C GLU A 81 -2.34 -6.10 1.07
N ARG A 82 -2.51 -7.42 0.98
CA ARG A 82 -3.80 -8.01 0.61
C ARG A 82 -4.74 -7.93 1.80
N ASN A 83 -6.00 -7.59 1.54
CA ASN A 83 -7.03 -7.60 2.56
C ASN A 83 -7.35 -9.06 2.93
N ILE A 84 -6.97 -9.50 4.13
CA ILE A 84 -7.27 -10.86 4.59
C ILE A 84 -8.76 -11.11 4.87
N SER A 85 -9.53 -10.03 5.09
CA SER A 85 -10.94 -10.09 5.46
C SER A 85 -11.88 -10.00 4.25
N ALA A 86 -11.37 -9.63 3.08
CA ALA A 86 -12.12 -9.53 1.85
C ALA A 86 -11.34 -10.13 0.69
N LYS A 87 -11.96 -11.05 -0.03
CA LYS A 87 -11.34 -11.70 -1.18
C LYS A 87 -11.08 -10.67 -2.27
N ASP A 88 -9.94 -10.80 -2.95
CA ASP A 88 -9.59 -10.00 -4.12
C ASP A 88 -9.53 -8.48 -3.84
N GLU A 89 -9.05 -8.11 -2.65
CA GLU A 89 -8.86 -6.72 -2.25
C GLU A 89 -7.43 -6.45 -1.75
N TYR A 90 -7.00 -5.21 -1.94
CA TYR A 90 -5.73 -4.66 -1.48
C TYR A 90 -5.99 -3.40 -0.69
N ILE A 91 -5.17 -3.16 0.33
CA ILE A 91 -5.16 -1.92 1.11
C ILE A 91 -3.79 -1.29 0.97
N LEU A 92 -3.76 -0.01 0.65
CA LEU A 92 -2.53 0.78 0.64
C LEU A 92 -2.65 1.97 1.55
N ASP A 93 -1.55 2.34 2.20
CA ASP A 93 -1.45 3.57 2.95
C ASP A 93 -0.12 4.30 2.77
N SER A 94 -0.16 5.62 2.89
CA SER A 94 0.99 6.52 2.95
C SER A 94 0.91 7.33 4.24
N GLY A 95 2.04 7.56 4.89
CA GLY A 95 2.16 8.29 6.15
C GLY A 95 1.87 7.49 7.43
N ALA A 96 1.37 6.26 7.37
CA ALA A 96 1.10 5.46 8.57
C ALA A 96 2.39 5.11 9.33
N MET A 97 3.44 4.76 8.59
CA MET A 97 4.76 4.40 9.13
C MET A 97 5.66 5.62 9.39
N ASN A 98 5.22 6.82 9.02
CA ASN A 98 5.97 8.06 9.20
C ASN A 98 5.47 8.81 10.45
N PRO A 99 6.24 8.90 11.55
CA PRO A 99 5.81 9.61 12.75
C PRO A 99 5.67 11.13 12.57
N TYR A 100 6.23 11.69 11.50
CA TYR A 100 6.19 13.12 11.20
C TYR A 100 5.07 13.51 10.23
N SER A 101 4.41 12.53 9.58
CA SER A 101 3.21 12.82 8.79
C SER A 101 2.03 13.05 9.71
N GLU A 102 1.35 14.20 9.61
CA GLU A 102 0.09 14.45 10.32
C GLU A 102 -1.05 13.59 9.75
N ASN A 103 -1.02 13.31 8.45
CA ASN A 103 -2.07 12.61 7.75
C ASN A 103 -1.65 11.18 7.41
N VAL A 104 -2.61 10.27 7.39
CA VAL A 104 -2.49 8.95 6.76
C VAL A 104 -3.51 8.87 5.66
N VAL A 105 -3.06 8.69 4.42
CA VAL A 105 -3.94 8.45 3.28
C VAL A 105 -4.07 6.94 3.12
N THR A 106 -5.29 6.41 3.15
CA THR A 106 -5.57 4.98 2.94
C THR A 106 -6.48 4.80 1.73
N VAL A 107 -6.11 3.89 0.84
CA VAL A 107 -6.93 3.52 -0.32
C VAL A 107 -7.23 2.02 -0.30
N TYR A 108 -8.48 1.70 -0.56
CA TYR A 108 -9.00 0.34 -0.66
C TYR A 108 -9.23 0.05 -2.13
N LEU A 109 -8.60 -1.02 -2.61
CA LEU A 109 -8.59 -1.42 -4.00
C LEU A 109 -9.17 -2.81 -4.17
N ARG A 110 -9.87 -3.03 -5.28
CA ARG A 110 -10.38 -4.34 -5.68
C ARG A 110 -9.70 -4.81 -6.97
N VAL A 111 -9.36 -6.08 -7.03
CA VAL A 111 -8.82 -6.74 -8.23
C VAL A 111 -9.86 -6.69 -9.35
N ALA A 112 -9.44 -6.28 -10.53
CA ALA A 112 -10.30 -6.30 -11.72
C ALA A 112 -10.60 -7.73 -12.19
N ASP A 113 -11.73 -7.90 -12.88
CA ASP A 113 -12.18 -9.22 -13.35
C ASP A 113 -11.13 -9.89 -14.25
N GLY A 114 -10.80 -11.15 -13.94
CA GLY A 114 -9.84 -11.94 -14.70
C GLY A 114 -8.37 -11.65 -14.39
N MET A 115 -8.07 -10.71 -13.50
CA MET A 115 -6.70 -10.46 -13.03
C MET A 115 -6.31 -11.41 -11.89
N ASN A 116 -5.04 -11.76 -11.83
CA ASN A 116 -4.50 -12.54 -10.73
C ASN A 116 -3.62 -11.65 -9.84
N GLY A 117 -3.47 -12.06 -8.58
CA GLY A 117 -2.70 -11.27 -7.63
C GLY A 117 -1.18 -11.32 -7.83
N GLU A 118 -0.64 -12.28 -8.59
CA GLU A 118 0.81 -12.33 -8.85
C GLU A 118 1.23 -11.17 -9.76
N ASP A 119 0.47 -10.90 -10.82
CA ASP A 119 0.70 -9.79 -11.74
C ASP A 119 0.54 -8.44 -11.03
N ILE A 120 -0.44 -8.35 -10.14
CA ILE A 120 -0.66 -7.17 -9.29
C ILE A 120 0.53 -6.97 -8.35
N ASP A 121 0.94 -8.02 -7.63
CA ASP A 121 2.07 -7.95 -6.71
C ASP A 121 3.36 -7.56 -7.45
N ARG A 122 3.59 -8.09 -8.65
CA ARG A 122 4.72 -7.75 -9.52
C ARG A 122 4.71 -6.28 -9.94
N THR A 123 3.52 -5.75 -10.27
CA THR A 123 3.35 -4.34 -10.66
C THR A 123 3.63 -3.41 -9.48
N LEU A 124 3.03 -3.71 -8.33
CA LEU A 124 3.13 -2.89 -7.12
C LEU A 124 4.50 -2.99 -6.44
N LEU A 125 5.19 -4.13 -6.49
CA LEU A 125 6.40 -4.31 -5.71
C LEU A 125 7.49 -3.30 -6.10
N PHE A 126 7.95 -2.52 -5.14
CA PHE A 126 9.19 -1.78 -5.23
C PHE A 126 10.38 -2.69 -4.87
N LEU A 127 11.38 -2.71 -5.73
CA LEU A 127 12.68 -3.35 -5.51
C LEU A 127 13.73 -2.26 -5.59
N GLU A 128 14.57 -2.15 -4.56
CA GLU A 128 15.71 -1.24 -4.56
C GLU A 128 16.79 -1.88 -5.45
N GLU A 129 17.15 -1.22 -6.55
CA GLU A 129 18.28 -1.64 -7.39
C GLU A 129 19.58 -1.24 -6.68
N GLU A 130 20.49 -2.20 -6.47
CA GLU A 130 21.82 -2.01 -5.84
C GLU A 130 22.83 -1.32 -6.78
#